data_AF-A0A0S8KTZ7-F1
#
_entry.id   AF-A0A0S8KTZ7-F1
#
_cell.length_a   1.000
_cell.length_b   1.000
_cell.length_c   1.000
_cell.angle_alpha   90.00
_cell.angle_beta   90.00
_cell.angle_gamma   90.00
#
_symmetry.space_group_name_H-M   'P 1'
#
loop_
_entity.id
_entity.type
_entity.pdbx_description
1 polymer ?
#
loop_
_entity_poly.entity_id
_entity_poly.type
_entity_poly.pdbx_seq_one_letter_code
_entity_poly.pdbx_strand_id
1 'polypeptide(L)' 'MAEQARFFNGKKFMWDGEEYESEKQASSVEKEYREKGFEVQSYKEEGKVYLYTRRVVTEIVLE' A
#
# COMPACT_ATOMS: atom_id res chain seq x y z
N MET A 1 11.93 0.47 -12.09
CA MET A 1 12.11 0.00 -10.69
C MET A 1 11.20 0.84 -9.83
N ALA A 2 10.32 0.23 -9.05
CA ALA A 2 9.42 0.96 -8.18
C ALA A 2 10.19 1.75 -7.10
N GLU A 3 9.70 2.94 -6.79
CA GLU A 3 10.21 3.74 -5.68
C GLU A 3 9.91 3.02 -4.35
N GLN A 4 10.90 2.86 -3.47
CA GLN A 4 10.70 2.19 -2.18
C GLN A 4 9.68 2.89 -1.29
N ALA A 5 9.53 4.21 -1.46
CA ALA A 5 8.55 5.00 -0.76
C ALA A 5 7.97 6.06 -1.67
N ARG A 6 6.69 6.35 -1.50
CA ARG A 6 5.99 7.36 -2.29
C ARG A 6 5.07 8.19 -1.42
N PHE A 7 4.92 9.47 -1.77
CA PHE A 7 4.03 10.38 -1.07
C PHE A 7 2.69 10.46 -1.80
N PHE A 8 1.62 10.15 -1.08
CA PHE A 8 0.25 10.34 -1.53
C PHE A 8 -0.44 11.32 -0.59
N ASN A 9 -0.95 12.43 -1.13
CA ASN A 9 -1.60 13.49 -0.35
C ASN A 9 -0.76 13.96 0.86
N GLY A 10 0.55 14.12 0.66
CA GLY A 10 1.49 14.55 1.71
C GLY A 10 1.82 13.48 2.76
N LYS A 11 1.23 12.28 2.70
CA LYS A 11 1.55 11.15 3.57
C LYS A 11 2.53 10.21 2.88
N LYS A 12 3.54 9.72 3.61
CA LYS A 12 4.49 8.73 3.11
C LYS A 12 3.90 7.32 3.20
N PHE A 13 4.00 6.58 2.11
CA PHE A 13 3.68 5.16 2.02
C PHE A 13 4.91 4.39 1.56
N MET A 14 5.03 3.15 1.99
CA MET A 14 6.12 2.25 1.63
C MET A 14 5.62 1.23 0.61
N TRP A 15 6.41 0.95 -0.42
CA TRP A 15 6.09 -0.14 -1.33
C TRP A 15 6.13 -1.47 -0.57
N ASP A 16 5.15 -2.33 -0.82
CA ASP A 16 5.07 -3.66 -0.21
C ASP A 16 6.19 -4.61 -0.68
N GLY A 17 6.80 -4.31 -1.85
CA GLY A 17 7.91 -5.08 -2.41
C GLY A 17 7.50 -6.06 -3.49
N GLU A 18 6.19 -6.23 -3.71
CA GLU A 18 5.66 -7.06 -4.79
C GLU A 18 5.14 -6.23 -5.97
N GLU A 19 5.30 -6.80 -7.17
CA GLU A 19 4.76 -6.26 -8.42
C GLU A 19 3.61 -7.16 -8.88
N TYR A 20 2.46 -6.56 -9.17
CA TYR A 20 1.26 -7.30 -9.57
C TYR A 20 0.98 -7.07 -11.06
N GLU A 21 0.65 -8.13 -11.80
CA GLU A 21 0.35 -8.04 -13.24
C GLU A 21 -1.06 -7.52 -13.54
N SER A 22 -1.93 -7.48 -12.53
CA SER A 22 -3.32 -7.09 -12.70
C SER A 22 -3.91 -6.47 -11.44
N GLU A 23 -4.84 -5.53 -11.63
CA GLU A 23 -5.59 -4.90 -10.54
C GLU A 23 -6.35 -5.90 -9.69
N LYS A 24 -6.79 -7.01 -10.29
CA LYS A 24 -7.51 -8.05 -9.56
C LYS A 24 -6.62 -8.75 -8.53
N GLN A 25 -5.35 -9.01 -8.86
CA GLN A 25 -4.39 -9.57 -7.91
C GLN A 25 -4.07 -8.55 -6.81
N ALA A 26 -3.74 -7.32 -7.20
CA ALA A 26 -3.45 -6.25 -6.27
C ALA A 26 -4.63 -5.94 -5.34
N SER A 27 -5.87 -6.01 -5.81
CA SER A 27 -7.08 -5.73 -5.03
C SER A 27 -7.29 -6.72 -3.88
N SER A 28 -6.95 -8.00 -4.09
CA SER A 28 -7.06 -8.99 -3.01
C SER A 28 -6.06 -8.71 -1.88
N VAL A 29 -4.83 -8.33 -2.22
CA VAL A 29 -3.80 -8.00 -1.24
C VAL A 29 -4.08 -6.64 -0.58
N GLU A 30 -4.55 -5.67 -1.35
CA GLU A 30 -5.00 -4.36 -0.84
C GLU A 30 -6.05 -4.54 0.27
N LYS A 31 -7.02 -5.45 0.07
CA LYS A 31 -8.05 -5.75 1.06
C LYS A 31 -7.44 -6.32 2.34
N GLU A 32 -6.54 -7.30 2.22
CA GLU A 32 -5.88 -7.91 3.39
C GLU A 32 -5.10 -6.87 4.22
N TYR A 33 -4.37 -5.97 3.56
CA TYR A 33 -3.67 -4.89 4.25
C TYR A 33 -4.63 -3.93 4.96
N ARG A 34 -5.75 -3.58 4.34
CA ARG A 34 -6.78 -2.73 4.98
C ARG A 34 -7.37 -3.42 6.21
N GLU A 35 -7.62 -4.73 6.16
CA GLU A 35 -8.08 -5.52 7.31
C GLU A 35 -7.02 -5.58 8.43
N LYS A 36 -5.73 -5.53 8.08
CA LYS A 36 -4.61 -5.42 9.02
C LYS A 36 -4.37 -3.99 9.55
N GLY A 37 -5.23 -3.02 9.22
CA GLY A 37 -5.14 -1.64 9.70
C GLY A 37 -4.16 -0.75 8.92
N PHE A 38 -3.84 -1.11 7.67
CA PHE A 38 -3.03 -0.27 6.79
C PHE A 38 -3.92 0.58 5.87
N GLU A 39 -3.54 1.84 5.67
CA GLU A 39 -3.91 2.62 4.49
C GLU A 39 -3.11 2.05 3.30
N VAL A 40 -3.78 1.84 2.16
CA VAL A 40 -3.16 1.26 0.95
C VAL A 40 -3.48 2.14 -0.25
N GLN A 41 -2.46 2.41 -1.06
CA GLN A 41 -2.54 3.15 -2.31
C GLN A 41 -1.96 2.32 -3.45
N SER A 42 -2.75 2.09 -4.49
CA SER A 42 -2.29 1.45 -5.71
C SER A 42 -1.63 2.45 -6.66
N TYR A 43 -0.52 2.07 -7.27
CA TYR A 43 0.11 2.83 -8.35
C TYR A 43 0.29 1.92 -9.57
N LYS A 44 0.03 2.45 -10.77
CA LYS A 44 0.17 1.70 -12.01
C LYS A 44 1.30 2.31 -12.83
N GLU A 45 2.24 1.48 -13.26
CA GLU A 45 3.36 1.90 -14.10
C GLU A 45 3.83 0.73 -14.96
N GLU A 46 4.08 0.98 -16.24
CA GLU A 46 4.56 -0.03 -17.21
C GLU A 46 3.68 -1.30 -17.29
N GLY A 47 2.37 -1.16 -17.09
CA GLY A 47 1.44 -2.30 -17.10
C GLY A 47 1.45 -3.17 -15.84
N LYS A 48 2.28 -2.81 -14.86
CA LYS A 48 2.29 -3.41 -13.53
C LYS A 48 1.53 -2.55 -12.54
N VAL A 49 1.06 -3.18 -11.46
CA VAL A 49 0.43 -2.54 -10.31
C VAL A 49 1.33 -2.73 -9.11
N TYR A 50 1.49 -1.67 -8.33
CA TYR A 50 2.32 -1.62 -7.13
C TYR A 50 1.44 -1.17 -5.97
N LEU A 51 1.57 -1.82 -4.82
CA LEU A 51 0.85 -1.45 -3.62
C LEU A 51 1.77 -0.72 -2.65
N TYR A 52 1.33 0.45 -2.23
CA TYR A 52 2.01 1.26 -1.24
C TYR A 52 1.19 1.27 0.04
N THR A 53 1.77 0.80 1.15
CA THR A 53 1.08 0.66 2.42
C THR A 53 1.61 1.63 3.47
N ARG A 54 0.74 2.01 4.40
CA ARG A 54 1.05 2.85 5.55
C ARG A 54 0.24 2.37 6.74
N ARG A 55 0.88 2.02 7.85
CA ARG A 55 0.16 1.63 9.07
C ARG A 55 -0.57 2.83 9.66
N VAL A 56 -1.87 2.69 9.91
CA VAL A 56 -2.63 3.68 10.67
C VAL A 56 -2.69 3.20 12.11
N VAL A 57 -2.08 3.96 13.02
CA VAL A 57 -2.26 3.71 14.46
C VAL A 57 -3.63 4.28 14.83
N THR A 58 -4.64 3.42 14.90
CA THR A 58 -6.02 3.81 15.28
C THR A 58 -6.21 3.86 16.79
N GLU A 59 -5.40 3.12 17.54
CA GLU A 59 -5.46 3.07 19.01
C GLU A 59 -4.08 3.37 19.59
N ILE A 60 -3.97 4.49 20.29
CA ILE A 60 -2.87 4.79 21.20
C ILE A 60 -3.25 4.18 22.55
N VAL A 61 -2.73 3.01 22.88
CA VAL A 61 -2.78 2.51 24.25
C VAL A 61 -1.73 3.30 25.02
N LEU A 62 -2.18 4.31 25.77
CA LEU A 62 -1.37 4.98 26.78
C LEU A 62 -1.48 4.14 28.06
N GLU A 63 -0.40 3.44 28.41
CA GLU A 63 -0.21 2.83 29.74
C GLU A 63 0.35 3.86 30.73
#